data_AF-A0A7X2CDZ9-F1
#
_entry.id   AF-A0A7X2CDZ9-F1
#
_cell.length_a   1.000
_cell.length_b   1.000
_cell.length_c   1.000
_cell.angle_alpha   90.00
_cell.angle_beta   90.00
_cell.angle_gamma   90.00
#
_symmetry.space_group_name_H-M   'P 1'
#
loop_
_entity.id
_entity.type
_entity.pdbx_description
1 polymer ?
#
loop_
_entity_poly.entity_id
_entity_poly.type
_entity_poly.pdbx_seq_one_letter_code
_entity_poly.pdbx_strand_id
1 'polypeptide(L)'
;MSVKNITNYPNELAEYYKRLEASLKNPLVSHCQRSIDPLIWSESVFRGIPELWKKTRAHGLNYGWSQAVHDTQGRTSILSMARSKPIITKDEFHEKAADVLWLCNQLHSAVFAQLSSEQKPHALLEPLSLREAEVLRWTAQGKTALDVGMILGLTTRTVNFHISSAIRKLGTSNKTSAVVLATQRGFI
;
A
#
# COMPACT_ATOMS: atom_id res chain seq x y z
N MET A 1 -9.53 -5.95 -3.40
CA MET A 1 -8.10 -5.93 -3.75
C MET A 1 -7.66 -7.37 -3.95
N SER A 2 -7.22 -7.73 -5.16
CA SER A 2 -6.68 -9.08 -5.41
C SER A 2 -5.23 -9.11 -4.93
N VAL A 3 -4.90 -9.98 -3.97
CA VAL A 3 -3.53 -10.21 -3.52
C VAL A 3 -2.90 -11.22 -4.46
N LYS A 4 -1.90 -10.80 -5.23
CA LYS A 4 -1.11 -11.70 -6.08
C LYS A 4 0.15 -12.10 -5.32
N ASN A 5 0.26 -13.37 -4.95
CA ASN A 5 1.42 -13.94 -4.27
C ASN A 5 2.19 -14.84 -5.23
N ILE A 6 3.50 -14.62 -5.35
CA ILE A 6 4.42 -15.45 -6.14
C ILE A 6 5.49 -15.93 -5.16
N THR A 7 5.64 -17.24 -5.02
CA THR A 7 6.58 -17.83 -4.07
C THR A 7 7.13 -19.15 -4.59
N ASN A 8 8.35 -19.47 -4.17
CA ASN A 8 8.98 -20.78 -4.35
C ASN A 8 8.96 -21.62 -3.05
N TYR A 9 8.19 -21.18 -2.03
CA TYR A 9 7.99 -21.98 -0.82
C TYR A 9 7.22 -23.27 -1.12
N PRO A 10 7.38 -24.31 -0.28
CA PRO A 10 6.56 -25.50 -0.39
C PRO A 10 5.07 -25.16 -0.39
N ASN A 11 4.29 -25.80 -1.26
CA ASN A 11 2.87 -25.50 -1.46
C ASN A 11 2.07 -25.49 -0.16
N GLU A 12 2.34 -26.42 0.75
CA GLU A 12 1.67 -26.51 2.04
C GLU A 12 1.89 -25.26 2.91
N LEU A 13 3.09 -24.69 2.88
CA LEU A 13 3.43 -23.48 3.61
C LEU A 13 2.84 -22.25 2.93
N ALA A 14 2.91 -22.18 1.59
CA ALA A 14 2.32 -21.09 0.81
C ALA A 14 0.79 -20.96 1.07
N GLU A 15 0.06 -22.08 1.06
CA GLU A 15 -1.37 -22.09 1.37
C GLU A 15 -1.67 -21.76 2.84
N TYR A 16 -0.76 -22.07 3.76
CA TYR A 16 -0.89 -21.64 5.15
C TYR A 16 -0.74 -20.11 5.30
N TYR A 17 0.27 -19.51 4.67
CA TYR A 17 0.46 -18.06 4.65
C TYR A 17 -0.73 -17.34 4.00
N LYS A 18 -1.24 -17.86 2.88
CA LYS A 18 -2.40 -17.31 2.17
C LYS A 18 -3.66 -17.27 3.04
N ARG A 19 -3.92 -18.33 3.82
CA ARG A 19 -5.02 -18.36 4.79
C ARG A 19 -4.84 -17.32 5.90
N LEU A 20 -3.62 -17.09 6.36
CA LEU A 20 -3.33 -16.11 7.41
C LEU A 20 -3.45 -14.67 6.93
N GLU A 21 -3.10 -14.38 5.68
CA GLU A 21 -3.31 -13.06 5.05
C GLU A 21 -4.79 -12.68 5.05
N ALA A 22 -5.69 -13.61 4.71
CA ALA A 22 -7.13 -13.38 4.78
C ALA A 22 -7.62 -13.05 6.20
N SER A 23 -6.90 -13.52 7.23
CA SER A 23 -7.22 -13.24 8.64
C SER A 23 -6.51 -12.01 9.22
N LEU A 24 -5.68 -11.31 8.44
CA LEU A 24 -4.84 -10.18 8.88
C LEU A 24 -3.91 -10.50 10.07
N LYS A 25 -3.58 -11.78 10.29
CA LYS A 25 -2.74 -12.24 11.41
C LYS A 25 -1.27 -12.47 11.04
N ASN A 26 -0.89 -12.25 9.78
CA ASN A 26 0.49 -12.43 9.36
C ASN A 26 1.35 -11.22 9.81
N PRO A 27 2.27 -11.39 10.79
CA PRO A 27 3.04 -10.28 11.35
C PRO A 27 3.95 -9.61 10.32
N LEU A 28 4.45 -10.36 9.34
CA LEU A 28 5.29 -9.83 8.27
C LEU A 28 4.51 -8.84 7.40
N VAL A 29 3.30 -9.25 6.99
CA VAL A 29 2.40 -8.41 6.19
C VAL A 29 1.93 -7.21 7.00
N SER A 30 1.54 -7.41 8.27
CA SER A 30 1.11 -6.32 9.14
C SER A 30 2.20 -5.25 9.33
N HIS A 31 3.46 -5.65 9.50
CA HIS A 31 4.59 -4.71 9.55
C HIS A 31 4.75 -3.98 8.21
N CYS A 32 4.88 -4.74 7.13
CA CYS A 32 5.17 -4.21 5.80
C CYS A 32 4.04 -3.35 5.20
N GLN A 33 2.81 -3.46 5.72
CA GLN A 33 1.70 -2.57 5.36
C GLN A 33 1.78 -1.20 6.05
N ARG A 34 2.52 -1.10 7.15
CA ARG A 34 2.58 0.11 8.00
C ARG A 34 3.95 0.79 7.99
N SER A 35 4.99 0.08 7.58
CA SER A 35 6.35 0.60 7.49
C SER A 35 7.06 0.07 6.23
N ILE A 36 8.00 0.86 5.73
CA ILE A 36 8.98 0.47 4.70
C ILE A 36 10.29 -0.04 5.30
N ASP A 37 10.41 -0.02 6.64
CA ASP A 37 11.60 -0.50 7.33
C ASP A 37 11.80 -2.01 7.09
N PRO A 38 13.01 -2.44 6.72
CA PRO A 38 13.33 -3.85 6.55
C PRO A 38 13.01 -4.66 7.82
N LEU A 39 12.34 -5.80 7.66
CA LEU A 39 12.03 -6.69 8.77
C LEU A 39 12.86 -7.96 8.72
N ILE A 40 13.83 -8.08 9.62
CA ILE A 40 14.55 -9.33 9.85
C ILE A 40 13.72 -10.25 10.74
N TRP A 41 13.51 -11.48 10.26
CA TRP A 41 12.68 -12.47 10.93
C TRP A 41 13.34 -12.95 12.22
N SER A 42 12.56 -12.99 13.29
CA SER A 42 13.00 -13.47 14.59
C SER A 42 11.80 -13.98 15.38
N GLU A 43 12.04 -14.78 16.41
CA GLU A 43 10.95 -15.32 17.24
C GLU A 43 10.05 -14.23 17.85
N SER A 44 10.61 -13.05 18.17
CA SER A 44 9.85 -11.92 18.69
C SER A 44 8.81 -11.39 17.69
N VAL A 45 9.14 -11.37 16.39
CA VAL A 45 8.22 -10.97 15.31
C VAL A 45 7.00 -11.90 15.26
N PHE A 46 7.21 -13.20 15.52
CA PHE A 46 6.16 -14.21 15.48
C PHE A 46 5.53 -14.51 16.84
N ARG A 47 5.80 -13.72 17.89
CA ARG A 47 5.28 -13.95 19.25
C ARG A 47 3.75 -14.11 19.29
N GLY A 48 3.03 -13.37 18.48
CA GLY A 48 1.56 -13.45 18.38
C GLY A 48 1.04 -14.68 17.63
N ILE A 49 1.90 -15.41 16.94
CA ILE A 49 1.56 -16.62 16.18
C ILE A 49 2.71 -17.65 16.15
N PRO A 50 3.09 -18.23 17.31
CA PRO A 50 4.26 -19.12 17.40
C PRO A 50 4.19 -20.36 16.50
N GLU A 51 2.98 -20.84 16.20
CA GLU A 51 2.77 -21.98 15.30
C GLU A 51 3.20 -21.69 13.85
N LEU A 52 3.02 -20.45 13.37
CA LEU A 52 3.55 -20.05 12.07
C LEU A 52 5.08 -20.12 12.09
N TRP A 53 5.72 -19.63 13.16
CA TRP A 53 7.18 -19.67 13.29
C TRP A 53 7.72 -21.10 13.26
N LYS A 54 7.13 -21.99 14.06
CA LYS A 54 7.49 -23.42 14.07
C LYS A 54 7.35 -24.04 12.68
N LYS A 55 6.23 -23.80 12.00
CA LYS A 55 5.97 -24.37 10.67
C LYS A 55 6.93 -23.83 9.62
N THR A 56 7.18 -22.53 9.61
CA THR A 56 8.13 -21.88 8.69
C THR A 56 9.54 -22.44 8.86
N ARG A 57 9.98 -22.64 10.11
CA ARG A 57 11.28 -23.27 10.42
C ARG A 57 11.35 -24.75 10.08
N ALA A 58 10.26 -25.50 10.23
CA ALA A 58 10.19 -26.91 9.86
C ALA A 58 10.45 -27.14 8.36
N HIS A 59 10.13 -26.16 7.51
CA HIS A 59 10.46 -26.15 6.08
C HIS A 59 11.84 -25.53 5.76
N GLY A 60 12.68 -25.29 6.77
CA GLY A 60 14.02 -24.75 6.57
C GLY A 60 14.07 -23.25 6.28
N LEU A 61 13.00 -22.48 6.51
CA LEU A 61 13.01 -21.03 6.36
C LEU A 61 13.35 -20.37 7.71
N ASN A 62 14.58 -20.59 8.18
CA ASN A 62 15.00 -20.20 9.54
C ASN A 62 15.35 -18.73 9.67
N TYR A 63 15.94 -18.14 8.64
CA TYR A 63 16.43 -16.78 8.63
C TYR A 63 15.85 -16.08 7.42
N GLY A 64 15.10 -15.01 7.64
CA GLY A 64 14.45 -14.30 6.56
C GLY A 64 14.43 -12.80 6.75
N TRP A 65 14.11 -12.14 5.65
CA TRP A 65 14.05 -10.70 5.51
C TRP A 65 12.86 -10.37 4.62
N SER A 66 11.95 -9.56 5.14
CA SER A 66 10.85 -8.95 4.37
C SER A 66 11.12 -7.47 4.15
N GLN A 67 11.15 -7.05 2.87
CA GLN A 67 11.29 -5.67 2.42
C GLN A 67 9.97 -5.19 1.84
N ALA A 68 9.54 -3.98 2.20
CA ALA A 68 8.32 -3.36 1.69
C ALA A 68 8.61 -2.19 0.75
N VAL A 69 7.69 -1.94 -0.17
CA VAL A 69 7.60 -0.73 -1.01
C VAL A 69 6.15 -0.27 -1.02
N HIS A 70 5.93 1.03 -0.78
CA HIS A 70 4.65 1.72 -0.93
C HIS A 70 4.78 2.75 -2.04
N ASP A 71 3.78 2.87 -2.89
CA ASP A 71 3.79 3.85 -3.98
C ASP A 71 2.75 4.97 -3.79
N THR A 72 2.78 5.91 -4.73
CA THR A 72 1.91 7.09 -4.74
C THR A 72 0.42 6.77 -4.98
N GLN A 73 0.09 5.55 -5.38
CA GLN A 73 -1.28 5.08 -5.56
C GLN A 73 -1.79 4.31 -4.33
N GLY A 74 -1.02 4.28 -3.24
CA GLY A 74 -1.33 3.53 -2.02
C GLY A 74 -1.21 2.03 -2.20
N ARG A 75 -0.47 1.56 -3.22
CA ARG A 75 -0.22 0.14 -3.47
C ARG A 75 1.00 -0.28 -2.66
N THR A 76 0.98 -1.52 -2.18
CA THR A 76 2.05 -2.10 -1.37
C THR A 76 2.55 -3.40 -2.00
N SER A 77 3.87 -3.58 -2.06
CA SER A 77 4.51 -4.86 -2.36
C SER A 77 5.46 -5.26 -1.24
N ILE A 78 5.62 -6.57 -1.08
CA ILE A 78 6.50 -7.16 -0.08
C ILE A 78 7.39 -8.18 -0.79
N LEU A 79 8.71 -7.98 -0.74
CA LEU A 79 9.70 -8.98 -1.14
C LEU A 79 10.16 -9.71 0.12
N SER A 80 9.90 -11.01 0.20
CA SER A 80 10.38 -11.84 1.32
C SER A 80 11.37 -12.89 0.82
N MET A 81 12.54 -12.93 1.44
CA MET A 81 13.58 -13.93 1.17
C MET A 81 13.89 -14.66 2.47
N ALA A 82 14.10 -15.97 2.39
CA ALA A 82 14.44 -16.77 3.56
C ALA A 82 15.35 -17.95 3.19
N ARG A 83 16.16 -18.38 4.15
CA ARG A 83 17.10 -19.50 4.02
C ARG A 83 17.22 -20.30 5.30
N SER A 84 17.78 -21.51 5.19
CA SER A 84 17.97 -22.42 6.32
C SER A 84 19.18 -22.08 7.18
N LYS A 85 20.25 -21.60 6.55
CA LYS A 85 21.52 -21.18 7.14
C LYS A 85 22.37 -20.45 6.08
N PRO A 86 23.37 -19.63 6.46
CA PRO A 86 23.62 -19.12 7.82
C PRO A 86 22.61 -18.03 8.24
N ILE A 87 22.72 -17.51 9.47
CA ILE A 87 21.94 -16.34 9.93
C ILE A 87 22.25 -15.10 9.06
N ILE A 88 21.30 -14.18 8.92
CA ILE A 88 21.55 -12.87 8.29
C ILE A 88 22.32 -12.02 9.31
N THR A 89 23.59 -11.74 9.05
CA THR A 89 24.42 -10.92 9.95
C THR A 89 24.11 -9.44 9.77
N LYS A 90 24.55 -8.61 10.72
CA LYS A 90 24.44 -7.15 10.59
C LYS A 90 25.23 -6.65 9.38
N ASP A 91 26.44 -7.17 9.17
CA ASP A 91 27.30 -6.78 8.04
C ASP A 91 26.65 -7.13 6.70
N GLU A 92 26.10 -8.35 6.57
CA GLU A 92 25.36 -8.75 5.36
C GLU A 92 24.15 -7.84 5.13
N PHE A 93 23.39 -7.55 6.19
CA PHE A 93 22.26 -6.65 6.08
C PHE A 93 22.68 -5.25 5.60
N HIS A 94 23.74 -4.67 6.20
CA HIS A 94 24.24 -3.36 5.81
C HIS A 94 24.78 -3.35 4.38
N GLU A 95 25.47 -4.41 3.95
CA GLU A 95 25.98 -4.54 2.59
C GLU A 95 24.85 -4.66 1.56
N LYS A 96 23.79 -5.42 1.87
CA LYS A 96 22.73 -5.76 0.90
C LYS A 96 21.47 -4.91 0.99
N ALA A 97 21.31 -4.06 2.00
CA ALA A 97 20.10 -3.26 2.22
C ALA A 97 19.67 -2.47 0.98
N ALA A 98 20.62 -1.78 0.34
CA ALA A 98 20.34 -1.00 -0.86
C ALA A 98 19.89 -1.88 -2.03
N ASP A 99 20.57 -3.01 -2.27
CA ASP A 99 20.27 -3.93 -3.36
C ASP A 99 18.87 -4.56 -3.21
N VAL A 100 18.52 -4.99 -2.00
CA VAL A 100 17.23 -5.62 -1.72
C VAL A 100 16.10 -4.60 -1.83
N LEU A 101 16.30 -3.37 -1.35
CA LEU A 101 15.35 -2.28 -1.53
C LEU A 101 15.17 -1.95 -3.01
N TRP A 102 16.26 -1.82 -3.76
CA TRP A 102 16.22 -1.57 -5.20
C TRP A 102 15.46 -2.68 -5.93
N LEU A 103 15.80 -3.95 -5.68
CA LEU A 103 15.13 -5.10 -6.29
C LEU A 103 13.64 -5.12 -5.97
N CYS A 104 13.26 -4.84 -4.72
CA CYS A 104 11.85 -4.76 -4.33
C CYS A 104 11.10 -3.66 -5.11
N ASN A 105 11.72 -2.50 -5.33
CA ASN A 105 11.14 -1.41 -6.12
C ASN A 105 11.00 -1.77 -7.61
N GLN A 106 12.00 -2.43 -8.19
CA GLN A 106 11.96 -2.87 -9.58
C GLN A 106 10.87 -3.92 -9.79
N LEU A 107 10.74 -4.90 -8.89
CA LEU A 107 9.69 -5.91 -8.94
C LEU A 107 8.30 -5.31 -8.76
N HIS A 108 8.14 -4.38 -7.80
CA HIS A 108 6.89 -3.63 -7.61
C HIS A 108 6.46 -2.93 -8.91
N SER A 109 7.38 -2.18 -9.51
CA SER A 109 7.13 -1.45 -10.76
C SER A 109 6.76 -2.40 -11.91
N ALA A 110 7.48 -3.51 -12.07
CA ALA A 110 7.22 -4.48 -13.13
C ALA A 110 5.87 -5.19 -12.97
N VAL A 111 5.54 -5.66 -11.75
CA VAL A 111 4.27 -6.31 -11.45
C VAL A 111 3.10 -5.38 -11.74
N PHE A 112 3.20 -4.12 -11.32
CA PHE A 112 2.13 -3.16 -11.53
C PHE A 112 2.07 -2.62 -12.95
N ALA A 113 3.18 -2.52 -13.69
CA ALA A 113 3.14 -2.24 -15.12
C ALA A 113 2.36 -3.32 -15.90
N GLN A 114 2.57 -4.60 -15.54
CA GLN A 114 1.84 -5.72 -16.13
C GLN A 114 0.36 -5.77 -15.72
N LEU A 115 0.03 -5.47 -14.46
CA LEU A 115 -1.37 -5.40 -14.02
C LEU A 115 -2.09 -4.18 -14.59
N SER A 116 -1.38 -3.06 -14.76
CA SER A 116 -1.93 -1.85 -15.37
C SER A 116 -2.18 -1.97 -16.87
N SER A 117 -1.60 -2.95 -17.58
CA SER A 117 -2.02 -3.19 -18.97
C SER A 117 -3.46 -3.71 -19.07
N GLU A 118 -4.01 -4.29 -17.99
CA GLU A 118 -5.40 -4.75 -17.91
C GLU A 118 -6.37 -3.69 -17.37
N GLN A 119 -5.85 -2.68 -16.66
CA GLN A 119 -6.63 -1.58 -16.13
C GLN A 119 -6.43 -0.36 -17.02
N LYS A 120 -7.47 0.04 -17.78
CA LYS A 120 -7.49 1.37 -18.39
C LYS A 120 -7.07 2.37 -17.30
N PRO A 121 -6.06 3.22 -17.51
CA PRO A 121 -5.81 4.29 -16.57
C PRO A 121 -7.16 4.98 -16.44
N HIS A 122 -7.74 4.97 -15.25
CA HIS A 122 -8.81 5.89 -14.90
C HIS A 122 -8.16 7.27 -14.83
N ALA A 123 -7.55 7.72 -15.92
CA ALA A 123 -7.14 9.08 -16.13
C ALA A 123 -8.35 9.93 -15.80
N LEU A 124 -8.10 11.04 -15.11
CA LEU A 124 -9.14 12.04 -14.95
C LEU A 124 -9.76 12.30 -16.33
N LEU A 125 -11.09 12.45 -16.38
CA LEU A 125 -11.71 12.91 -17.62
C LEU A 125 -11.13 14.29 -18.00
N GLU A 126 -10.87 15.11 -16.97
CA GLU A 126 -10.17 16.39 -17.07
C GLU A 126 -9.38 16.69 -15.78
N PRO A 127 -8.24 17.40 -15.84
CA PRO A 127 -7.53 17.86 -14.66
C PRO A 127 -8.41 18.69 -13.71
N LEU A 128 -8.20 18.50 -12.40
CA LEU A 128 -8.80 19.38 -11.40
C LEU A 128 -8.17 20.78 -11.51
N SER A 129 -9.01 21.81 -11.44
CA SER A 129 -8.56 23.18 -11.25
C SER A 129 -8.02 23.37 -9.83
N LEU A 130 -7.20 24.41 -9.63
CA LEU A 130 -6.69 24.76 -8.29
C LEU A 130 -7.83 24.96 -7.28
N ARG A 131 -8.94 25.60 -7.68
CA ARG A 131 -10.11 25.79 -6.81
C ARG A 131 -10.84 24.50 -6.48
N GLU A 132 -10.97 23.59 -7.43
CA GLU A 132 -11.55 22.26 -7.19
C GLU A 132 -10.70 21.47 -6.17
N ALA A 133 -9.37 21.49 -6.32
CA ALA A 133 -8.45 20.84 -5.39
C ALA A 133 -8.50 21.47 -3.99
N GLU A 134 -8.50 22.80 -3.86
CA GLU A 134 -8.63 23.50 -2.57
C GLU A 134 -9.95 23.17 -1.85
N VAL A 135 -11.07 23.17 -2.58
CA VAL A 135 -12.38 22.81 -2.03
C VAL A 135 -12.38 21.36 -1.55
N LEU A 136 -11.83 20.43 -2.35
CA LEU A 136 -11.71 19.03 -1.95
C LEU A 136 -10.78 18.82 -0.76
N ARG A 137 -9.67 19.57 -0.62
CA ARG A 137 -8.76 19.50 0.55
C ARG A 137 -9.49 19.83 1.85
N TRP A 138 -10.23 20.93 1.89
CA TRP A 138 -10.99 21.27 3.10
C TRP A 138 -12.14 20.29 3.35
N THR A 139 -12.77 19.79 2.29
CA THR A 139 -13.78 18.73 2.39
C THR A 139 -13.18 17.44 2.97
N ALA A 140 -11.94 17.09 2.61
CA ALA A 140 -11.21 15.93 3.15
C ALA A 140 -10.92 16.05 4.65
N GLN A 141 -10.76 17.28 5.14
CA GLN A 141 -10.65 17.58 6.58
C GLN A 141 -12.00 17.59 7.31
N GLY A 142 -13.09 17.21 6.64
CA GLY A 142 -14.43 17.12 7.24
C GLY A 142 -15.20 18.44 7.31
N LYS A 143 -14.75 19.49 6.61
CA LYS A 143 -15.45 20.79 6.59
C LYS A 143 -16.76 20.72 5.80
N THR A 144 -17.79 21.41 6.28
CA THR A 144 -19.04 21.56 5.53
C THR A 144 -18.88 22.55 4.38
N ALA A 145 -19.76 22.53 3.38
CA ALA A 145 -19.69 23.49 2.28
C ALA A 145 -19.79 24.96 2.74
N LEU A 146 -20.47 25.20 3.87
CA LEU A 146 -20.55 26.50 4.51
C LEU A 146 -19.20 26.89 5.14
N ASP A 147 -18.56 25.98 5.88
CA ASP A 147 -17.22 26.23 6.46
C ASP A 147 -16.18 26.48 5.37
N VAL A 148 -16.18 25.68 4.31
CA VAL A 148 -15.28 25.87 3.15
C VAL A 148 -15.53 27.23 2.50
N GLY A 149 -16.79 27.65 2.39
CA GLY A 149 -17.16 28.96 1.87
C GLY A 149 -16.55 30.09 2.70
N MET A 150 -16.67 30.01 4.03
CA MET A 150 -16.07 30.98 4.94
C MET A 150 -14.53 31.00 4.84
N ILE A 151 -13.89 29.83 4.75
CA ILE A 151 -12.42 29.71 4.69
C ILE A 151 -11.87 30.27 3.37
N LEU A 152 -12.53 30.00 2.23
CA LEU A 152 -12.04 30.35 0.90
C LEU A 152 -12.61 31.68 0.35
N GLY A 153 -13.49 32.36 1.11
CA GLY A 153 -14.17 33.57 0.63
C GLY A 153 -15.17 33.29 -0.50
N LEU A 154 -15.85 32.14 -0.46
CA LEU A 154 -16.81 31.68 -1.47
C LEU A 154 -18.21 31.53 -0.86
N THR A 155 -19.24 31.60 -1.71
CA THR A 155 -20.59 31.21 -1.27
C THR A 155 -20.70 29.68 -1.18
N THR A 156 -21.57 29.17 -0.31
CA THR A 156 -21.89 27.73 -0.23
C THR A 156 -22.30 27.15 -1.59
N ARG A 157 -22.99 27.94 -2.42
CA ARG A 157 -23.38 27.56 -3.78
C ARG A 157 -22.15 27.36 -4.67
N THR A 158 -21.18 28.28 -4.62
CA THR A 158 -19.93 28.19 -5.38
C THR A 158 -19.08 26.99 -4.96
N VAL A 159 -19.03 26.70 -3.65
CA VAL A 159 -18.36 25.49 -3.14
C VAL A 159 -19.01 24.22 -3.70
N ASN A 160 -20.34 24.12 -3.65
CA ASN A 160 -21.08 22.98 -4.20
C ASN A 160 -20.91 22.83 -5.72
N PHE A 161 -20.74 23.94 -6.43
CA PHE A 161 -20.39 23.93 -7.85
C PHE A 161 -19.03 23.28 -8.11
N HIS A 162 -17.99 23.69 -7.37
CA HIS A 162 -16.65 23.09 -7.48
C HIS A 162 -16.65 21.60 -7.10
N ILE A 163 -17.39 21.21 -6.05
CA ILE A 163 -17.54 19.79 -5.68
C ILE A 163 -18.20 19.00 -6.82
N SER A 164 -19.31 19.49 -7.38
CA SER A 164 -20.01 18.82 -8.49
C SER A 164 -19.13 18.67 -9.73
N SER A 165 -18.36 19.72 -10.06
CA SER A 165 -17.41 19.69 -11.16
C SER A 165 -16.30 18.66 -10.92
N ALA A 166 -15.72 18.63 -9.71
CA ALA A 166 -14.70 17.66 -9.34
C ALA A 166 -15.22 16.22 -9.38
N ILE A 167 -16.42 15.95 -8.85
CA ILE A 167 -17.07 14.63 -8.90
C ILE A 167 -17.14 14.13 -10.35
N ARG A 168 -17.61 14.98 -11.27
CA ARG A 168 -17.71 14.68 -12.70
C ARG A 168 -16.33 14.37 -13.30
N LYS A 169 -15.34 15.23 -13.08
CA LYS A 169 -13.97 15.08 -13.62
C LYS A 169 -13.27 13.82 -13.11
N LEU A 170 -13.51 13.46 -11.85
CA LEU A 170 -12.99 12.26 -11.20
C LEU A 170 -13.77 10.99 -11.57
N GLY A 171 -14.91 11.09 -12.25
CA GLY A 171 -15.76 9.94 -12.59
C GLY A 171 -16.33 9.22 -11.37
N THR A 172 -16.59 9.95 -10.28
CA THR A 172 -17.08 9.39 -9.01
C THR A 172 -18.57 9.67 -8.84
N SER A 173 -19.24 8.98 -7.90
CA SER A 173 -20.68 9.11 -7.67
C SER A 173 -21.05 10.14 -6.61
N ASN A 174 -20.12 10.54 -5.74
CA ASN A 174 -20.40 11.46 -4.64
C ASN A 174 -19.12 12.15 -4.13
N LYS A 175 -19.29 13.19 -3.31
CA LYS A 175 -18.18 13.99 -2.77
C LYS A 175 -17.17 13.18 -1.96
N THR A 176 -17.63 12.17 -1.21
CA THR A 176 -16.76 11.34 -0.37
C THR A 176 -15.88 10.46 -1.24
N SER A 177 -16.46 9.81 -2.26
CA SER A 177 -15.70 9.04 -3.24
C SER A 177 -14.71 9.93 -4.02
N ALA A 178 -15.10 11.17 -4.36
CA ALA A 178 -14.22 12.15 -5.00
C ALA A 178 -13.02 12.51 -4.11
N VAL A 179 -13.26 12.81 -2.84
CA VAL A 179 -12.21 13.08 -1.85
C VAL A 179 -11.26 11.90 -1.69
N VAL A 180 -11.80 10.69 -1.51
CA VAL A 180 -11.00 9.46 -1.34
C VAL A 180 -10.11 9.24 -2.56
N LEU A 181 -10.69 9.32 -3.77
CA LEU A 181 -9.95 9.10 -5.00
C LEU A 181 -8.89 10.19 -5.25
N ALA A 182 -9.22 11.45 -4.99
CA ALA A 182 -8.29 12.56 -5.12
C ALA A 182 -7.11 12.43 -4.15
N THR A 183 -7.37 11.98 -2.91
CA THR A 183 -6.33 11.72 -1.91
C THR A 183 -5.44 10.55 -2.32
N GLN A 184 -6.04 9.42 -2.72
CA GLN A 184 -5.32 8.21 -3.15
C GLN A 184 -4.43 8.43 -4.36
N ARG A 185 -4.70 9.46 -5.17
CA ARG A 185 -3.91 9.79 -6.36
C ARG A 185 -3.00 11.01 -6.17
N GLY A 186 -2.93 11.56 -4.96
CA GLY A 186 -2.10 12.72 -4.65
C GLY A 186 -2.55 14.01 -5.36
N PHE A 187 -3.83 14.14 -5.72
CA PHE A 187 -4.36 15.39 -6.26
C PHE A 187 -4.64 16.44 -5.17
N ILE A 188 -4.87 16.00 -3.92
CA ILE A 188 -5.15 16.85 -2.77
C ILE A 188 -4.30 16.52 -1.57
#